data_AF-A0A7Y4ZGN7-F1
#
_entry.id   AF-A0A7Y4ZGN7-F1
#
_cell.length_a   1.000
_cell.length_b   1.000
_cell.length_c   1.000
_cell.angle_alpha   90.00
_cell.angle_beta   90.00
_cell.angle_gamma   90.00
#
_symmetry.space_group_name_H-M   'P 1'
#
loop_
_entity.id
_entity.type
_entity.pdbx_description
1 polymer ?
#
loop_
_entity_poly.entity_id
_entity_poly.type
_entity_poly.pdbx_seq_one_letter_code
_entity_poly.pdbx_strand_id
1 'polypeptide(L)'
;MGAVSFPLSFEQARASSRSSTWARRRAWFLVAAAALVALVFDGVPLLLGASPAVRLGSALASVAALALLVGVARSLRARERGILTVDDRGVSRADPGGASRRILSFDEPFGVAVMLGEGGTAAWLGLSTGDRTSLLKVGLSAKKHGVAASGTLAIVSRAICTVPDSFDGASPLLDEASAERFLALLEERSKTAFGRLLLTGTAGERIVLDGDTLHVQDARIRLDGPFECTTFAFYERIGRVDGIYEATWIKQGSQEVVLVSSVGGEGDSPIKSPPPVALRHAVDRAFFPPLRSVLDARQTPRAAPRPS
;
A
#
# COMPACT_ATOMS: atom_id res chain seq x y z
N MET A 1 -4.30 -25.14 -4.19
CA MET A 1 -2.92 -24.62 -4.25
C MET A 1 -2.35 -24.61 -2.84
N GLY A 2 -1.06 -24.92 -2.66
CA GLY A 2 -0.43 -24.76 -1.34
C GLY A 2 -0.42 -23.27 -0.93
N ALA A 3 -0.53 -22.98 0.36
CA ALA A 3 -0.46 -21.60 0.85
C ALA A 3 0.93 -21.00 0.55
N VAL A 4 0.95 -19.82 -0.06
CA VAL A 4 2.19 -19.08 -0.41
C VAL A 4 2.30 -17.85 0.49
N SER A 5 3.43 -17.70 1.16
CA SER A 5 3.67 -16.60 2.11
C SER A 5 4.68 -15.59 1.57
N PHE A 6 4.35 -14.31 1.70
CA PHE A 6 5.16 -13.18 1.33
C PHE A 6 5.53 -12.36 2.57
N PRO A 7 6.82 -12.17 2.86
CA PRO A 7 7.25 -11.35 3.99
C PRO A 7 6.93 -9.89 3.70
N LEU A 8 6.29 -9.22 4.67
CA LEU A 8 6.07 -7.79 4.61
C LEU A 8 7.14 -7.07 5.43
N SER A 9 7.76 -6.05 4.85
CA SER A 9 8.62 -5.14 5.59
C SER A 9 7.80 -3.91 5.99
N PHE A 10 7.88 -3.45 7.23
CA PHE A 10 7.37 -2.12 7.53
C PHE A 10 8.45 -1.11 7.17
N GLU A 11 8.12 -0.18 6.29
CA GLU A 11 8.96 1.00 6.10
C GLU A 11 8.92 1.74 7.44
N GLN A 12 10.04 1.71 8.17
CA GLN A 12 10.18 2.55 9.37
C GLN A 12 10.02 3.99 8.89
N ALA A 13 8.85 4.57 9.12
CA ALA A 13 8.53 5.95 8.77
C ALA A 13 9.72 6.84 9.14
N ARG A 14 10.46 7.28 8.12
CA ARG A 14 11.65 8.14 8.30
C ARG A 14 11.27 9.58 8.62
N ALA A 15 9.99 9.90 8.81
CA ALA A 15 9.52 11.22 9.17
C ALA A 15 8.73 11.19 10.49
N SER A 16 9.20 12.01 11.44
CA SER A 16 8.51 12.54 12.62
C SER A 16 7.85 11.57 13.62
N SER A 17 8.65 10.75 14.32
CA SER A 17 8.25 10.32 15.66
C SER A 17 9.42 10.27 16.62
N ARG A 18 9.33 11.11 17.66
CA ARG A 18 10.20 11.09 18.86
C ARG A 18 10.26 9.70 19.53
N SER A 19 9.37 8.76 19.19
CA SER A 19 9.37 7.39 19.73
C SER A 19 10.41 6.44 19.10
N SER A 20 10.98 6.74 17.92
CA SER A 20 11.99 5.87 17.29
C SER A 20 13.37 5.95 17.97
N THR A 21 13.62 7.03 18.71
CA THR A 21 14.83 7.15 19.53
C THR A 21 14.86 6.11 20.64
N TRP A 22 13.70 5.66 21.15
CA TRP A 22 13.65 4.77 22.30
C TRP A 22 13.98 3.31 21.96
N ALA A 23 13.49 2.80 20.83
CA ALA A 23 13.83 1.46 20.34
C ALA A 23 15.29 1.36 19.87
N ARG A 24 15.79 2.39 19.15
CA ARG A 24 17.22 2.48 18.81
C ARG A 24 18.09 2.62 20.06
N ARG A 25 17.69 3.45 21.02
CA ARG A 25 18.40 3.57 22.30
C ARG A 25 18.41 2.24 23.04
N ARG A 26 17.30 1.50 23.13
CA ARG A 26 17.27 0.17 23.76
C ARG A 26 18.20 -0.84 23.09
N ALA A 27 18.23 -0.89 21.76
CA ALA A 27 19.17 -1.75 21.05
C ALA A 27 20.63 -1.35 21.30
N TRP A 28 20.95 -0.06 21.26
CA TRP A 28 22.29 0.45 21.58
C TRP A 28 22.66 0.26 23.06
N PHE A 29 21.70 0.37 23.99
CA PHE A 29 21.90 0.09 25.40
C PHE A 29 22.19 -1.40 25.63
N LEU A 30 21.51 -2.31 24.93
CA LEU A 30 21.79 -3.74 25.03
C LEU A 30 23.16 -4.10 24.45
N VAL A 31 23.54 -3.50 23.32
CA VAL A 31 24.88 -3.69 22.72
C VAL A 31 25.96 -3.09 23.62
N ALA A 32 25.75 -1.89 24.16
CA ALA A 32 26.68 -1.25 25.07
C ALA A 32 26.80 -2.01 26.40
N ALA A 33 25.69 -2.52 26.95
CA ALA A 33 25.70 -3.36 28.14
C ALA A 33 26.43 -4.68 27.89
N ALA A 34 26.22 -5.32 26.74
CA ALA A 34 26.95 -6.53 26.37
C ALA A 34 28.45 -6.28 26.18
N ALA A 35 28.82 -5.17 25.53
CA ALA A 35 30.21 -4.74 25.38
C ALA A 35 30.85 -4.43 26.74
N LEU A 36 30.12 -3.78 27.66
CA LEU A 36 30.57 -3.51 29.01
C LEU A 36 30.78 -4.82 29.80
N VAL A 37 29.85 -5.76 29.71
CA VAL A 37 29.97 -7.08 30.35
C VAL A 37 31.17 -7.84 29.81
N ALA A 38 31.40 -7.84 28.49
CA ALA A 38 32.58 -8.46 27.90
C ALA A 38 33.87 -7.78 28.37
N LEU A 39 33.90 -6.44 28.43
CA LEU A 39 35.07 -5.68 28.88
C LEU A 39 35.40 -5.93 30.35
N VAL A 40 34.38 -6.11 31.20
CA VAL A 40 34.54 -6.50 32.61
C VAL A 40 35.00 -7.96 32.72
N PHE A 41 34.41 -8.88 31.95
CA PHE A 41 34.78 -10.31 32.00
C PHE A 41 36.16 -10.61 31.43
N ASP A 42 36.65 -9.85 30.45
CA ASP A 42 37.99 -10.04 29.88
C ASP A 42 39.07 -9.19 30.58
N GLY A 43 38.71 -8.07 31.23
CA GLY A 43 39.65 -7.23 31.97
C GLY A 43 40.04 -7.80 33.35
N VAL A 44 39.09 -8.40 34.06
CA VAL A 44 39.29 -8.94 35.42
C VAL A 44 40.30 -10.11 35.48
N PRO A 45 40.30 -11.10 34.56
CA PRO A 45 41.28 -12.18 34.55
C PRO A 45 42.69 -11.72 34.19
N LEU A 46 42.82 -10.64 33.41
CA LEU A 46 44.11 -10.06 33.05
C LEU A 46 44.79 -9.42 34.26
N LEU A 47 44.00 -8.73 35.10
CA LEU A 47 44.45 -8.09 36.34
C LEU A 47 44.76 -9.11 37.46
N LEU A 48 44.08 -10.26 37.49
CA LEU A 48 44.26 -11.29 38.51
C LEU A 48 45.29 -12.37 38.16
N GLY A 49 46.02 -12.24 37.04
CA GLY A 49 47.05 -13.22 36.65
C GLY A 49 46.49 -14.59 36.27
N ALA A 50 45.26 -14.65 35.76
CA ALA A 50 44.61 -15.92 35.43
C ALA A 50 45.38 -16.71 34.35
N SER A 51 45.35 -18.03 34.45
CA SER A 51 46.00 -18.95 33.53
C SER A 51 45.47 -18.82 32.09
N PRO A 52 46.28 -19.12 31.07
CA PRO A 52 45.89 -18.94 29.65
C PRO A 52 44.64 -19.75 29.28
N ALA A 53 44.38 -20.88 29.93
CA ALA A 53 43.17 -21.68 29.72
C ALA A 53 41.89 -20.93 30.14
N VAL A 54 41.93 -20.18 31.24
CA VAL A 54 40.79 -19.39 31.73
C VAL A 54 40.49 -18.23 30.78
N ARG A 55 41.53 -17.61 30.20
CA ARG A 55 41.39 -16.51 29.23
C ARG A 55 40.76 -17.00 27.91
N LEU A 56 41.13 -18.19 27.45
CA LEU A 56 40.51 -18.78 26.26
C LEU A 56 39.03 -19.10 26.51
N GLY A 57 38.71 -19.61 27.70
CA GLY A 57 37.34 -19.90 28.11
C GLY A 57 36.45 -18.65 28.17
N SER A 58 36.95 -17.54 28.72
CA SER A 58 36.18 -16.28 28.80
C SER A 58 35.91 -15.70 27.41
N ALA A 59 36.92 -15.68 26.53
CA ALA A 59 36.78 -15.18 25.17
C ALA A 59 35.72 -15.97 24.38
N LEU A 60 35.74 -17.30 24.47
CA LEU A 60 34.73 -18.15 23.82
C LEU A 60 33.32 -17.91 24.37
N ALA A 61 33.18 -17.75 25.69
CA ALA A 61 31.90 -17.43 26.32
C ALA A 61 31.35 -16.06 25.87
N SER A 62 32.21 -15.04 25.78
CA SER A 62 31.85 -13.70 25.29
C SER A 62 31.38 -13.74 23.84
N VAL A 63 32.06 -14.48 22.96
CA VAL A 63 31.66 -14.65 21.56
C VAL A 63 30.31 -15.36 21.45
N ALA A 64 30.10 -16.44 22.23
CA ALA A 64 28.83 -17.17 22.24
C ALA A 64 27.66 -16.30 22.74
N ALA A 65 27.87 -15.51 23.79
CA ALA A 65 26.88 -14.58 24.32
C ALA A 65 26.52 -13.47 23.30
N LEU A 66 27.52 -12.92 22.60
CA LEU A 66 27.30 -11.94 21.53
C LEU A 66 26.52 -12.55 20.36
N ALA A 67 26.86 -13.77 19.94
CA ALA A 67 26.13 -14.47 18.88
C ALA A 67 24.65 -14.73 19.27
N LEU A 68 24.39 -15.12 20.51
CA LEU A 68 23.03 -15.27 21.07
C LEU A 68 22.27 -13.94 21.07
N LEU A 69 22.90 -12.86 21.53
CA LEU A 69 22.27 -11.52 21.52
C LEU A 69 21.98 -11.02 20.11
N VAL A 70 22.89 -11.25 19.15
CA VAL A 70 22.65 -10.94 17.73
C VAL A 70 21.53 -11.81 17.17
N GLY A 71 21.46 -13.08 17.54
CA GLY A 71 20.37 -14.00 17.18
C GLY A 71 19.01 -13.53 17.71
N VAL A 72 18.94 -13.14 18.99
CA VAL A 72 17.73 -12.60 19.62
C VAL A 72 17.37 -11.24 19.03
N ALA A 73 18.34 -10.36 18.76
CA ALA A 73 18.08 -9.09 18.11
C ALA A 73 17.55 -9.28 16.67
N ARG A 74 18.08 -10.28 15.94
CA ARG A 74 17.56 -10.66 14.62
C ARG A 74 16.16 -11.27 14.70
N SER A 75 15.87 -12.11 15.69
CA SER A 75 14.55 -12.73 15.86
C SER A 75 13.49 -11.70 16.29
N LEU A 76 13.87 -10.73 17.13
CA LEU A 76 13.00 -9.62 17.50
C LEU A 76 12.72 -8.69 16.30
N ARG A 77 13.72 -8.42 15.45
CA ARG A 77 13.50 -7.70 14.18
C ARG A 77 12.65 -8.50 13.17
N ALA A 78 12.76 -9.82 13.17
CA ALA A 78 11.93 -10.69 12.35
C ALA A 78 10.47 -10.70 12.84
N ARG A 79 10.23 -10.53 14.15
CA ARG A 79 8.89 -10.44 14.75
C ARG A 79 8.13 -9.16 14.39
N GLU A 80 8.80 -8.09 13.96
CA GLU A 80 8.11 -6.87 13.51
C GLU A 80 7.56 -6.96 12.08
N ARG A 81 7.77 -8.08 11.37
CA ARG A 81 7.31 -8.25 9.98
C ARG A 81 5.93 -8.90 9.95
N GLY A 82 4.99 -8.26 9.26
CA GLY A 82 3.75 -8.91 8.88
C GLY A 82 4.03 -9.99 7.83
N ILE A 83 3.10 -10.93 7.68
CA ILE A 83 3.16 -11.93 6.60
C ILE A 83 1.88 -11.84 5.81
N LEU A 84 1.99 -11.67 4.50
CA LEU A 84 0.87 -11.82 3.58
C LEU A 84 0.83 -13.28 3.13
N THR A 85 -0.28 -13.96 3.32
CA THR A 85 -0.47 -15.36 2.90
C THR A 85 -1.56 -15.41 1.85
N VAL A 86 -1.27 -16.06 0.72
CA VAL A 86 -2.24 -16.37 -0.32
C VAL A 86 -2.55 -17.85 -0.23
N ASP A 87 -3.83 -18.16 -0.03
CA ASP A 87 -4.36 -19.52 0.05
C ASP A 87 -5.53 -19.69 -0.95
N ASP A 88 -6.10 -20.88 -1.02
CA ASP A 88 -7.23 -21.18 -1.91
C ASP A 88 -8.49 -20.33 -1.62
N ARG A 89 -8.57 -19.73 -0.42
CA ARG A 89 -9.70 -18.90 0.01
C ARG A 89 -9.47 -17.41 -0.24
N GLY A 90 -8.26 -16.97 -0.55
CA GLY A 90 -7.93 -15.55 -0.75
C GLY A 90 -6.60 -15.11 -0.13
N VAL A 91 -6.55 -13.83 0.25
CA VAL A 91 -5.36 -13.17 0.78
C VAL A 91 -5.60 -12.77 2.22
N SER A 92 -4.74 -13.23 3.12
CA SER A 92 -4.75 -12.87 4.54
C SER A 92 -3.45 -12.21 4.96
N ARG A 93 -3.50 -11.30 5.91
CA ARG A 93 -2.33 -10.70 6.53
C ARG A 93 -2.27 -11.07 8.00
N ALA A 94 -1.16 -11.66 8.41
CA ALA A 94 -0.81 -11.83 9.81
C ALA A 94 0.00 -10.61 10.27
N ASP A 95 -0.50 -9.91 11.27
CA ASP A 95 0.21 -8.81 11.91
C ASP A 95 1.22 -9.33 12.95
N PRO A 96 2.21 -8.51 13.37
CA PRO A 96 3.24 -8.84 14.37
C PRO A 96 2.76 -9.39 15.73
N GLY A 97 1.45 -9.47 15.99
CA GLY A 97 0.84 -10.07 17.18
C GLY A 97 0.16 -11.42 16.94
N GLY A 98 0.29 -12.02 15.75
CA GLY A 98 -0.35 -13.28 15.38
C GLY A 98 -1.82 -13.15 14.98
N ALA A 99 -2.43 -11.97 15.11
CA ALA A 99 -3.74 -11.69 14.56
C ALA A 99 -3.69 -11.78 13.03
N SER A 100 -4.48 -12.69 12.46
CA SER A 100 -4.65 -12.82 11.01
C SER A 100 -5.94 -12.15 10.58
N ARG A 101 -5.85 -11.26 9.59
CA ARG A 101 -6.98 -10.57 8.98
C ARG A 101 -7.06 -10.91 7.50
N ARG A 102 -8.22 -11.39 7.05
CA ARG A 102 -8.54 -11.55 5.62
C ARG A 102 -8.61 -10.16 4.98
N ILE A 103 -7.78 -9.96 3.96
CA ILE A 103 -7.75 -8.74 3.13
C ILE A 103 -8.67 -8.91 1.94
N LEU A 104 -8.65 -10.09 1.32
CA LEU A 104 -9.37 -10.37 0.09
C LEU A 104 -9.87 -11.82 0.13
N SER A 105 -11.11 -12.04 -0.27
CA SER A 105 -11.70 -13.36 -0.42
C SER A 105 -11.78 -13.74 -1.90
N PHE A 106 -11.53 -15.01 -2.22
CA PHE A 106 -11.70 -15.55 -3.56
C PHE A 106 -13.09 -16.16 -3.81
N ASP A 107 -13.93 -16.21 -2.77
CA ASP A 107 -15.31 -16.72 -2.86
C ASP A 107 -16.30 -15.64 -3.32
N GLU A 108 -15.83 -14.40 -3.52
CA GLU A 108 -16.60 -13.27 -3.99
C GLU A 108 -15.84 -12.48 -5.08
N PRO A 109 -16.53 -11.64 -5.87
CA PRO A 109 -15.86 -10.74 -6.79
C PRO A 109 -14.88 -9.81 -6.06
N PHE A 110 -13.66 -9.74 -6.56
CA PHE A 110 -12.62 -8.85 -6.05
C PHE A 110 -11.98 -8.03 -7.18
N GLY A 111 -11.31 -6.94 -6.81
CA GLY A 111 -10.65 -6.00 -7.72
C GLY A 111 -9.23 -5.69 -7.27
N VAL A 112 -8.36 -5.47 -8.27
CA VAL A 112 -6.95 -5.17 -8.11
C VAL A 112 -6.61 -3.93 -8.94
N ALA A 113 -6.18 -2.87 -8.27
CA ALA A 113 -5.67 -1.65 -8.87
C ALA A 113 -4.18 -1.51 -8.58
N VAL A 114 -3.39 -1.22 -9.61
CA VAL A 114 -1.96 -0.92 -9.45
C VAL A 114 -1.76 0.56 -9.74
N MET A 115 -1.15 1.28 -8.82
CA MET A 115 -0.89 2.72 -8.91
C MET A 115 0.61 2.96 -8.77
N LEU A 116 1.20 3.77 -9.64
CA LEU A 116 2.64 4.07 -9.59
C LEU A 116 2.91 5.37 -8.86
N GLY A 117 3.94 5.40 -8.03
CA GLY A 117 4.45 6.65 -7.49
C GLY A 117 5.09 7.49 -8.58
N GLU A 118 4.84 8.79 -8.54
CA GLU A 118 5.46 9.77 -9.45
C GLU A 118 6.99 9.68 -9.45
N GLY A 119 7.62 9.39 -8.32
CA GLY A 119 9.06 9.22 -8.23
C GLY A 119 9.58 7.89 -8.79
N GLY A 120 8.69 6.97 -9.19
CA GLY A 120 9.06 5.66 -9.74
C GLY A 120 9.79 4.73 -8.76
N THR A 121 9.78 5.07 -7.47
CA THR A 121 10.43 4.29 -6.40
C THR A 121 9.45 3.39 -5.64
N ALA A 122 8.15 3.59 -5.87
CA ALA A 122 7.10 2.84 -5.20
C ALA A 122 5.91 2.60 -6.13
N ALA A 123 5.14 1.56 -5.80
CA ALA A 123 3.80 1.35 -6.31
C ALA A 123 2.85 1.04 -5.15
N TRP A 124 1.55 1.19 -5.39
CA TRP A 124 0.50 0.82 -4.46
C TRP A 124 -0.45 -0.16 -5.12
N LEU A 125 -0.75 -1.24 -4.41
CA LEU A 125 -1.74 -2.24 -4.80
C LEU A 125 -3.01 -1.98 -4.00
N GLY A 126 -4.04 -1.51 -4.67
CA GLY A 126 -5.40 -1.42 -4.14
C GLY A 126 -6.10 -2.75 -4.32
N LEU A 127 -6.35 -3.45 -3.23
CA LEU A 127 -7.13 -4.69 -3.18
C LEU A 127 -8.53 -4.35 -2.68
N SER A 128 -9.56 -4.78 -3.42
CA SER A 128 -10.94 -4.45 -3.10
C SER A 128 -11.86 -5.67 -3.15
N THR A 129 -12.78 -5.76 -2.20
CA THR A 129 -13.93 -6.66 -2.14
C THR A 129 -15.20 -5.82 -1.97
N GLY A 130 -16.38 -6.45 -1.98
CA GLY A 130 -17.64 -5.73 -1.85
C GLY A 130 -17.82 -4.97 -0.52
N ASP A 131 -17.04 -5.30 0.52
CA ASP A 131 -17.13 -4.73 1.86
C ASP A 131 -15.86 -4.01 2.33
N ARG A 132 -14.73 -4.21 1.65
CA ARG A 132 -13.41 -3.79 2.15
C ARG A 132 -12.50 -3.37 1.02
N THR A 133 -11.66 -2.39 1.34
CA THR A 133 -10.52 -2.00 0.54
C THR A 133 -9.27 -2.06 1.39
N SER A 134 -8.13 -2.39 0.77
CA SER A 134 -6.83 -2.45 1.44
C SER A 134 -5.76 -2.01 0.47
N LEU A 135 -4.79 -1.27 1.00
CA LEU A 135 -3.64 -0.81 0.24
C LEU A 135 -2.40 -1.58 0.70
N LEU A 136 -1.58 -1.98 -0.26
CA LEU A 136 -0.26 -2.54 -0.02
C LEU A 136 0.77 -1.70 -0.77
N LYS A 137 1.82 -1.26 -0.09
CA LYS A 137 2.90 -0.52 -0.73
C LYS A 137 3.90 -1.52 -1.30
N VAL A 138 4.47 -1.23 -2.45
CA VAL A 138 5.51 -2.02 -3.09
C VAL A 138 6.72 -1.13 -3.29
N GLY A 139 7.89 -1.58 -2.83
CA GLY A 139 9.15 -0.90 -3.09
C GLY A 139 9.67 -1.29 -4.47
N LEU A 140 9.88 -0.30 -5.35
CA LEU A 140 10.45 -0.51 -6.68
C LEU A 140 11.93 -0.15 -6.68
N SER A 141 12.76 -0.99 -7.27
CA SER A 141 14.17 -0.68 -7.43
C SER A 141 14.37 0.32 -8.57
N ALA A 142 14.46 1.62 -8.26
CA ALA A 142 14.88 2.64 -9.21
C ALA A 142 16.34 2.41 -9.65
N LYS A 143 16.57 1.57 -10.66
CA LYS A 143 17.91 1.45 -11.25
C LYS A 143 18.19 2.69 -12.11
N LYS A 144 19.23 3.42 -11.71
CA LYS A 144 19.75 4.64 -12.34
C LYS A 144 20.18 4.52 -13.81
N HIS A 145 20.13 3.34 -14.45
CA HIS A 145 20.78 3.06 -15.74
C HIS A 145 19.87 2.28 -16.72
N GLY A 146 18.75 2.90 -17.12
CA GLY A 146 18.14 2.69 -18.45
C GLY A 146 17.35 1.41 -18.71
N VAL A 147 17.44 0.37 -17.88
CA VAL A 147 16.60 -0.83 -18.04
C VAL A 147 16.02 -1.20 -16.69
N ALA A 148 14.71 -0.99 -16.53
CA ALA A 148 13.96 -1.45 -15.37
C ALA A 148 14.10 -2.99 -15.27
N ALA A 149 14.22 -3.51 -14.04
CA ALA A 149 14.22 -4.96 -13.84
C ALA A 149 12.89 -5.54 -14.37
N SER A 150 12.91 -6.80 -14.82
CA SER A 150 11.73 -7.48 -15.38
C SER A 150 10.49 -7.36 -14.47
N GLY A 151 10.67 -7.47 -13.15
CA GLY A 151 9.60 -7.31 -12.17
C GLY A 151 9.01 -5.90 -12.13
N THR A 152 9.84 -4.85 -12.16
CA THR A 152 9.38 -3.46 -12.26
C THR A 152 8.54 -3.26 -13.52
N LEU A 153 8.97 -3.77 -14.68
CA LEU A 153 8.20 -3.67 -15.92
C LEU A 153 6.85 -4.38 -15.81
N ALA A 154 6.81 -5.56 -15.18
CA ALA A 154 5.57 -6.29 -14.95
C ALA A 154 4.58 -5.49 -14.09
N ILE A 155 5.05 -4.85 -13.01
CA ILE A 155 4.21 -4.01 -12.14
C ILE A 155 3.76 -2.74 -12.89
N VAL A 156 4.69 -2.04 -13.54
CA VAL A 156 4.42 -0.81 -14.29
C VAL A 156 3.41 -1.04 -15.42
N SER A 157 3.51 -2.16 -16.14
CA SER A 157 2.58 -2.50 -17.21
C SER A 157 1.14 -2.73 -16.75
N ARG A 158 0.92 -3.00 -15.45
CA ARG A 158 -0.40 -3.18 -14.84
C ARG A 158 -0.95 -1.90 -14.21
N ALA A 159 -0.15 -0.84 -14.18
CA ALA A 159 -0.53 0.42 -13.54
C ALA A 159 -1.66 1.13 -14.30
N ILE A 160 -2.69 1.54 -13.58
CA ILE A 160 -3.84 2.26 -14.15
C ILE A 160 -3.72 3.78 -14.00
N CYS A 161 -2.89 4.26 -13.07
CA CYS A 161 -2.61 5.68 -12.88
C CYS A 161 -1.28 5.90 -12.14
N THR A 162 -0.84 7.15 -12.13
CA THR A 162 0.21 7.65 -11.23
C THR A 162 -0.42 8.34 -10.02
N VAL A 163 0.26 8.30 -8.87
CA VAL A 163 -0.12 8.95 -7.62
C VAL A 163 1.10 9.65 -7.01
N PRO A 164 0.91 10.73 -6.22
CA PRO A 164 2.01 11.39 -5.54
C PRO A 164 2.81 10.43 -4.65
N ASP A 165 4.11 10.65 -4.47
CA ASP A 165 4.91 9.79 -3.57
C ASP A 165 4.47 9.90 -2.09
N SER A 166 3.79 10.99 -1.74
CA SER A 166 3.13 11.22 -0.46
C SER A 166 1.78 10.51 -0.33
N PHE A 167 1.38 9.71 -1.33
CA PHE A 167 0.12 8.99 -1.34
C PHE A 167 -0.01 8.13 -0.09
N ASP A 168 -0.99 8.51 0.71
CA ASP A 168 -1.07 8.15 2.11
C ASP A 168 -1.58 6.71 2.28
N GLY A 169 -1.10 6.08 3.35
CA GLY A 169 -1.46 4.71 3.70
C GLY A 169 -0.28 4.06 4.40
N ALA A 170 -0.36 3.94 5.73
CA ALA A 170 0.56 3.18 6.56
C ALA A 170 0.48 1.69 6.16
N SER A 171 1.07 1.36 5.03
CA SER A 171 0.93 0.08 4.36
C SER A 171 2.25 -0.67 4.46
N PRO A 172 2.19 -1.97 4.76
CA PRO A 172 3.35 -2.81 4.71
C PRO A 172 3.96 -2.77 3.29
N LEU A 173 5.29 -2.75 3.24
CA LEU A 173 6.10 -2.72 2.05
C LEU A 173 6.40 -4.15 1.60
N LEU A 174 5.90 -4.50 0.42
CA LEU A 174 6.27 -5.70 -0.31
C LEU A 174 7.49 -5.38 -1.18
N ASP A 175 8.46 -6.28 -1.24
CA ASP A 175 9.56 -6.14 -2.21
C ASP A 175 9.08 -6.43 -3.63
N GLU A 176 9.79 -5.89 -4.62
CA GLU A 176 9.45 -6.00 -6.04
C GLU A 176 9.22 -7.44 -6.52
N ALA A 177 10.11 -8.38 -6.17
CA ALA A 177 10.02 -9.77 -6.62
C ALA A 177 8.87 -10.53 -5.94
N SER A 178 8.56 -10.20 -4.68
CA SER A 178 7.38 -10.70 -3.99
C SER A 178 6.10 -10.11 -4.57
N ALA A 179 6.09 -8.84 -4.96
CA ALA A 179 4.95 -8.19 -5.59
C ALA A 179 4.63 -8.76 -6.98
N GLU A 180 5.65 -9.00 -7.81
CA GLU A 180 5.46 -9.64 -9.11
C GLU A 180 4.82 -11.03 -8.97
N ARG A 181 5.36 -11.88 -8.09
CA ARG A 181 4.80 -13.21 -7.81
C ARG A 181 3.39 -13.13 -7.23
N PHE A 182 3.14 -12.18 -6.34
CA PHE A 182 1.83 -11.96 -5.75
C PHE A 182 0.79 -11.58 -6.82
N LEU A 183 1.12 -10.64 -7.72
CA LEU A 183 0.23 -10.25 -8.82
C LEU A 183 -0.01 -11.41 -9.79
N ALA A 184 1.03 -12.21 -10.09
CA ALA A 184 0.87 -13.40 -10.95
C ALA A 184 -0.13 -14.42 -10.35
N LEU A 185 -0.08 -14.66 -9.03
CA LEU A 185 -1.04 -15.54 -8.35
C LEU A 185 -2.47 -14.98 -8.40
N LEU A 186 -2.64 -13.67 -8.23
CA LEU A 186 -3.95 -13.03 -8.34
C LEU A 186 -4.50 -13.10 -9.77
N GLU A 187 -3.64 -12.96 -10.78
CA GLU A 187 -4.02 -13.03 -12.19
C GLU A 187 -4.39 -14.44 -12.62
N GLU A 188 -3.65 -15.45 -12.14
CA GLU A 188 -4.01 -16.87 -12.32
C GLU A 188 -5.38 -17.16 -11.72
N ARG A 189 -5.71 -16.53 -10.58
CA ARG A 189 -7.02 -16.70 -9.93
C ARG A 189 -8.15 -15.98 -10.68
N SER A 190 -7.93 -14.75 -11.11
CA SER A 190 -8.91 -13.98 -11.88
C SER A 190 -8.27 -12.86 -12.69
N LYS A 191 -8.25 -13.03 -14.02
CA LYS A 191 -7.78 -11.99 -14.95
C LYS A 191 -8.68 -10.75 -14.94
N THR A 192 -9.97 -10.92 -14.71
CA THR A 192 -10.95 -9.81 -14.72
C THR A 192 -10.91 -8.96 -13.45
N ALA A 193 -10.15 -9.37 -12.43
CA ALA A 193 -9.97 -8.55 -11.24
C ALA A 193 -9.08 -7.32 -11.48
N PHE A 194 -8.19 -7.36 -12.47
CA PHE A 194 -7.27 -6.26 -12.75
C PHE A 194 -7.98 -5.09 -13.41
N GLY A 195 -7.83 -3.90 -12.83
CA GLY A 195 -8.55 -2.68 -13.26
C GLY A 195 -9.98 -2.58 -12.72
N ARG A 196 -10.48 -3.62 -12.03
CA ARG A 196 -11.75 -3.58 -11.31
C ARG A 196 -11.58 -2.88 -9.97
N LEU A 197 -12.52 -2.03 -9.61
CA LEU A 197 -12.62 -1.39 -8.29
C LEU A 197 -13.96 -1.74 -7.67
N LEU A 198 -13.96 -2.26 -6.44
CA LEU A 198 -15.17 -2.45 -5.63
C LEU A 198 -15.07 -1.59 -4.38
N LEU A 199 -15.79 -0.48 -4.36
CA LEU A 199 -15.72 0.50 -3.29
C LEU A 199 -17.07 0.55 -2.58
N THR A 200 -17.02 0.80 -1.28
CA THR A 200 -18.20 1.12 -0.48
C THR A 200 -18.11 2.59 -0.09
N GLY A 201 -19.12 3.36 -0.45
CA GLY A 201 -19.20 4.76 -0.08
C GLY A 201 -19.56 4.96 1.39
N THR A 202 -19.52 6.21 1.86
CA THR A 202 -19.73 6.51 3.29
C THR A 202 -21.16 6.29 3.76
N ALA A 203 -22.13 6.26 2.84
CA ALA A 203 -23.52 5.90 3.15
C ALA A 203 -23.79 4.39 2.97
N GLY A 204 -22.75 3.58 2.71
CA GLY A 204 -22.84 2.13 2.51
C GLY A 204 -23.22 1.73 1.08
N GLU A 205 -23.30 2.69 0.16
CA GLU A 205 -23.57 2.42 -1.25
C GLU A 205 -22.41 1.71 -1.94
N ARG A 206 -22.73 0.90 -2.95
CA ARG A 206 -21.72 0.22 -3.76
C ARG A 206 -21.35 1.08 -4.96
N ILE A 207 -20.04 1.27 -5.14
CA ILE A 207 -19.42 1.96 -6.28
C ILE A 207 -18.49 0.93 -6.93
N VAL A 208 -18.90 0.40 -8.08
CA VAL A 208 -18.20 -0.69 -8.77
C VAL A 208 -17.77 -0.22 -10.15
N LEU A 209 -16.47 -0.20 -10.39
CA LEU A 209 -15.90 -0.07 -11.73
C LEU A 209 -15.49 -1.46 -12.20
N ASP A 210 -16.17 -1.99 -13.22
CA ASP A 210 -15.88 -3.30 -13.80
C ASP A 210 -15.75 -3.19 -15.32
N GLY A 211 -14.51 -3.24 -15.81
CA GLY A 211 -14.19 -3.02 -17.22
C GLY A 211 -14.63 -1.63 -17.67
N ASP A 212 -15.55 -1.60 -18.64
CA ASP A 212 -16.06 -0.36 -19.25
C ASP A 212 -17.41 0.07 -18.65
N THR A 213 -17.76 -0.41 -17.45
CA THR A 213 -19.00 0.00 -16.77
C THR A 213 -18.71 0.48 -15.35
N LEU A 214 -19.23 1.66 -15.01
CA LEU A 214 -19.29 2.20 -13.66
C LEU A 214 -20.72 2.06 -13.12
N HIS A 215 -20.86 1.33 -12.03
CA HIS A 215 -22.10 1.17 -11.28
C HIS A 215 -22.02 1.95 -9.98
N VAL A 216 -23.02 2.78 -9.71
CA VAL A 216 -23.14 3.55 -8.46
C VAL A 216 -24.59 3.49 -8.01
N GLN A 217 -24.86 2.73 -6.95
CA GLN A 217 -26.24 2.37 -6.57
C GLN A 217 -27.04 1.82 -7.78
N ASP A 218 -28.10 2.52 -8.18
CA ASP A 218 -28.98 2.18 -9.30
C ASP A 218 -28.46 2.75 -10.63
N ALA A 219 -27.50 3.68 -10.59
CA ALA A 219 -26.95 4.29 -11.78
C ALA A 219 -25.94 3.37 -12.45
N ARG A 220 -26.03 3.28 -13.78
CA ARG A 220 -25.11 2.52 -14.62
C ARG A 220 -24.60 3.42 -15.75
N ILE A 221 -23.31 3.72 -15.70
CA ILE A 221 -22.61 4.50 -16.73
C ILE A 221 -21.73 3.56 -17.55
N ARG A 222 -21.96 3.55 -18.86
CA ARG A 222 -21.16 2.83 -19.85
C ARG A 222 -20.03 3.74 -20.35
N LEU A 223 -18.80 3.37 -20.05
CA LEU A 223 -17.59 4.11 -20.40
C LEU A 223 -17.11 3.84 -21.84
N ASP A 224 -17.74 2.87 -22.53
CA ASP A 224 -17.52 2.60 -23.95
C ASP A 224 -18.40 3.47 -24.88
N GLY A 225 -19.36 4.20 -24.31
CA GLY A 225 -20.23 5.15 -25.01
C GLY A 225 -19.92 6.61 -24.66
N PRO A 226 -20.61 7.57 -25.30
CA PRO A 226 -20.46 8.98 -24.94
C PRO A 226 -21.00 9.25 -23.53
N PHE A 227 -20.24 9.99 -22.73
CA PHE A 227 -20.65 10.52 -21.44
C PHE A 227 -20.00 11.89 -21.21
N GLU A 228 -20.64 12.74 -20.42
CA GLU A 228 -20.06 13.98 -19.95
C GLU A 228 -19.35 13.70 -18.62
N CYS A 229 -18.13 14.21 -18.48
CA CYS A 229 -17.37 14.12 -17.24
C CYS A 229 -16.71 15.48 -16.95
N THR A 230 -16.92 16.00 -15.74
CA THR A 230 -16.35 17.26 -15.29
C THR A 230 -15.82 17.13 -13.87
N THR A 231 -14.55 17.44 -13.70
CA THR A 231 -13.90 17.48 -12.38
C THR A 231 -13.84 18.91 -11.85
N PHE A 232 -14.07 19.08 -10.55
CA PHE A 232 -14.02 20.36 -9.85
C PHE A 232 -13.77 20.16 -8.36
N ALA A 233 -13.41 21.23 -7.65
CA ALA A 233 -13.35 21.23 -6.20
C ALA A 233 -14.50 22.06 -5.61
N PHE A 234 -14.87 21.80 -4.37
CA PHE A 234 -15.81 22.65 -3.64
C PHE A 234 -15.44 22.71 -2.15
N TYR A 235 -15.84 23.81 -1.51
CA TYR A 235 -15.73 23.99 -0.07
C TYR A 235 -17.04 23.58 0.58
N GLU A 236 -16.95 22.83 1.67
CA GLU A 236 -18.11 22.55 2.50
C GLU A 236 -17.73 22.58 3.97
N ARG A 237 -18.56 23.30 4.74
CA ARG A 237 -18.46 23.34 6.20
C ARG A 237 -19.40 22.30 6.77
N ILE A 238 -18.83 21.26 7.39
CA ILE A 238 -19.59 20.26 8.13
C ILE A 238 -19.43 20.56 9.62
N GLY A 239 -20.45 21.18 10.22
CA GLY A 239 -20.40 21.67 11.59
C GLY A 239 -19.36 22.78 11.78
N ARG A 240 -18.26 22.48 12.47
CA ARG A 240 -17.16 23.42 12.73
C ARG A 240 -15.90 23.14 11.90
N VAL A 241 -15.95 22.16 11.00
CA VAL A 241 -14.80 21.75 10.18
C VAL A 241 -15.04 22.22 8.75
N ASP A 242 -14.11 23.02 8.25
CA ASP A 242 -14.04 23.40 6.83
C ASP A 242 -13.22 22.34 6.08
N GLY A 243 -13.80 21.77 5.02
CA GLY A 243 -13.16 20.78 4.18
C GLY A 243 -13.17 21.20 2.71
N ILE A 244 -12.07 20.91 2.02
CA ILE A 244 -11.99 20.96 0.56
C ILE A 244 -12.26 19.55 0.04
N TYR A 245 -13.19 19.46 -0.90
CA TYR A 245 -13.56 18.21 -1.55
C TYR A 245 -13.28 18.31 -3.05
N GLU A 246 -12.79 17.23 -3.62
CA GLU A 246 -12.71 17.04 -5.06
C GLU A 246 -13.92 16.23 -5.51
N ALA A 247 -14.50 16.61 -6.63
CA ALA A 247 -15.67 15.98 -7.20
C ALA A 247 -15.48 15.70 -8.69
N THR A 248 -15.98 14.55 -9.13
CA THR A 248 -16.11 14.20 -10.54
C THR A 248 -17.59 13.94 -10.83
N TRP A 249 -18.19 14.85 -11.60
CA TRP A 249 -19.56 14.73 -12.06
C TRP A 249 -19.59 14.01 -13.41
N ILE A 250 -20.36 12.94 -13.47
CA ILE A 250 -20.51 12.07 -14.63
C ILE A 250 -21.98 12.05 -15.03
N LYS A 251 -22.27 12.22 -16.33
CA LYS A 251 -23.62 12.19 -16.88
C LYS A 251 -23.69 11.41 -18.19
N GLN A 252 -24.66 10.50 -18.30
CA GLN A 252 -24.94 9.74 -19.51
C GLN A 252 -26.45 9.55 -19.69
N GLY A 253 -27.04 10.25 -20.66
CA GLY A 253 -28.49 10.27 -20.85
C GLY A 253 -29.20 10.84 -19.62
N SER A 254 -30.07 10.04 -19.00
CA SER A 254 -30.76 10.40 -17.74
C SER A 254 -30.01 10.00 -16.47
N GLN A 255 -28.88 9.30 -16.60
CA GLN A 255 -28.07 8.86 -15.46
C GLN A 255 -27.09 9.96 -15.08
N GLU A 256 -27.03 10.28 -13.79
CA GLU A 256 -26.20 11.34 -13.25
C GLU A 256 -25.63 10.93 -11.89
N VAL A 257 -24.30 11.07 -11.74
CA VAL A 257 -23.57 10.67 -10.53
C VAL A 257 -22.50 11.69 -10.22
N VAL A 258 -22.33 12.04 -8.94
CA VAL A 258 -21.19 12.85 -8.48
C VAL A 258 -20.37 12.06 -7.48
N LEU A 259 -19.16 11.69 -7.87
CA LEU A 259 -18.20 11.05 -6.99
C LEU A 259 -17.41 12.12 -6.24
N VAL A 260 -17.25 11.97 -4.93
CA VAL A 260 -16.63 12.99 -4.07
C VAL A 260 -15.56 12.36 -3.20
N SER A 261 -14.41 13.01 -3.07
CA SER A 261 -13.35 12.62 -2.14
C SER A 261 -12.84 13.83 -1.36
N SER A 262 -12.45 13.64 -0.10
CA SER A 262 -11.76 14.68 0.66
C SER A 262 -10.37 14.93 0.08
N VAL A 263 -9.99 16.19 -0.10
CA VAL A 263 -8.63 16.55 -0.51
C VAL A 263 -7.80 16.78 0.75
N GLY A 264 -6.68 16.07 0.88
CA GLY A 264 -5.72 16.31 1.98
C GLY A 264 -4.59 17.27 1.59
N GLY A 265 -4.82 18.17 0.63
CA GLY A 265 -3.84 19.11 0.08
C GLY A 265 -4.47 20.12 -0.88
N GLU A 266 -3.68 21.07 -1.37
CA GLU A 266 -4.11 22.09 -2.34
C GLU A 266 -4.29 21.45 -3.72
N GLY A 267 -5.52 21.38 -4.22
CA GLY A 267 -5.84 20.83 -5.54
C GLY A 267 -6.06 21.95 -6.55
N ASP A 268 -5.49 21.83 -7.74
CA ASP A 268 -5.62 22.80 -8.85
C ASP A 268 -7.01 22.79 -9.54
N SER A 269 -7.99 22.09 -8.98
CA SER A 269 -9.32 21.99 -9.58
C SER A 269 -10.12 23.29 -9.39
N PRO A 270 -10.89 23.72 -10.40
CA PRO A 270 -11.69 24.93 -10.29
C PRO A 270 -12.70 24.78 -9.16
N ILE A 271 -12.77 25.79 -8.29
CA ILE A 271 -13.71 25.81 -7.16
C ILE A 271 -15.10 26.16 -7.68
N LYS A 272 -16.09 25.33 -7.36
CA LYS A 272 -17.51 25.53 -7.70
C LYS A 272 -18.38 25.42 -6.46
N SER A 273 -19.65 25.82 -6.60
CA SER A 273 -20.67 25.55 -5.58
C SER A 273 -20.82 24.04 -5.36
N PRO A 274 -21.10 23.61 -4.12
CA PRO A 274 -21.24 22.21 -3.80
C PRO A 274 -22.43 21.59 -4.57
N PRO A 275 -22.29 20.37 -5.09
CA PRO A 275 -23.38 19.67 -5.79
C PRO A 275 -24.52 19.31 -4.82
N PRO A 276 -25.74 19.00 -5.26
CA PRO A 276 -26.80 18.52 -4.36
C PRO A 276 -26.38 17.26 -3.59
N VAL A 277 -26.60 17.23 -2.27
CA VAL A 277 -26.16 16.11 -1.40
C VAL A 277 -26.68 14.75 -1.88
N ALA A 278 -27.91 14.70 -2.40
CA ALA A 278 -28.54 13.48 -2.88
C ALA A 278 -27.84 12.83 -4.08
N LEU A 279 -26.98 13.56 -4.81
CA LEU A 279 -26.22 13.05 -5.95
C LEU A 279 -24.78 12.65 -5.59
N ARG A 280 -24.35 12.91 -4.34
CA ARG A 280 -22.97 12.73 -3.92
C ARG A 280 -22.74 11.32 -3.41
N HIS A 281 -21.68 10.70 -3.92
CA HIS A 281 -21.21 9.41 -3.48
C HIS A 281 -19.75 9.57 -3.03
N ALA A 282 -19.53 9.39 -1.73
CA ALA A 282 -18.20 9.59 -1.17
C ALA A 282 -17.33 8.37 -1.51
N VAL A 283 -16.14 8.63 -2.02
CA VAL A 283 -15.14 7.63 -2.38
C VAL A 283 -13.93 7.81 -1.48
N ASP A 284 -13.32 6.70 -1.05
CA ASP A 284 -12.04 6.75 -0.35
C ASP A 284 -10.99 7.46 -1.22
N ARG A 285 -10.30 8.43 -0.64
CA ARG A 285 -9.27 9.24 -1.30
C ARG A 285 -8.22 8.39 -2.00
N ALA A 286 -7.87 7.23 -1.46
CA ALA A 286 -6.89 6.35 -2.08
C ALA A 286 -7.37 5.77 -3.42
N PHE A 287 -8.68 5.63 -3.62
CA PHE A 287 -9.26 5.03 -4.82
C PHE A 287 -9.85 6.07 -5.78
N PHE A 288 -9.84 7.35 -5.39
CA PHE A 288 -10.26 8.43 -6.28
C PHE A 288 -9.33 8.63 -7.49
N PRO A 289 -7.97 8.67 -7.35
CA PRO A 289 -7.07 8.77 -8.49
C PRO A 289 -7.21 7.65 -9.54
N PRO A 290 -7.23 6.35 -9.18
CA PRO A 290 -7.39 5.31 -10.19
C PRO A 290 -8.75 5.37 -10.89
N LEU A 291 -9.81 5.71 -10.16
CA LEU A 291 -11.14 5.87 -10.75
C LEU A 291 -11.15 7.02 -11.76
N ARG A 292 -10.62 8.20 -11.37
CA ARG A 292 -10.51 9.37 -12.25
C ARG A 292 -9.68 9.08 -13.50
N SER A 293 -8.53 8.42 -13.34
CA SER A 293 -7.67 8.05 -14.47
C SER A 293 -8.42 7.20 -15.51
N VAL A 294 -9.24 6.25 -15.06
CA VAL A 294 -10.07 5.45 -15.97
C VAL A 294 -11.12 6.31 -16.68
N LEU A 295 -11.77 7.24 -15.98
CA LEU A 295 -12.75 8.14 -16.61
C LEU A 295 -12.09 9.04 -17.67
N ASP A 296 -10.97 9.67 -17.33
CA ASP A 296 -10.23 10.57 -18.22
C ASP A 296 -9.72 9.83 -19.48
N ALA A 297 -9.23 8.60 -19.30
CA ALA A 297 -8.78 7.74 -20.41
C ALA A 297 -9.92 7.37 -21.38
N ARG A 298 -11.17 7.32 -20.91
CA ARG A 298 -12.34 6.91 -21.69
C ARG A 298 -13.11 8.10 -22.27
N GLN A 299 -12.98 9.28 -21.68
CA GLN A 299 -13.57 10.51 -22.19
C GLN A 299 -12.84 11.04 -23.43
N THR A 300 -11.54 10.80 -23.54
CA THR A 300 -10.75 11.26 -24.68
C THR A 300 -11.24 10.56 -25.96
N PRO A 301 -11.71 11.28 -27.01
CA PRO A 301 -12.14 10.65 -28.24
C PRO A 301 -10.98 9.80 -28.77
N ARG A 302 -11.18 8.49 -28.91
CA ARG A 302 -10.22 7.62 -29.58
C ARG A 302 -10.06 8.18 -30.98
N ALA A 303 -8.96 8.91 -31.21
CA ALA A 303 -8.71 9.56 -32.49
C ALA A 303 -8.89 8.50 -33.57
N ALA A 304 -9.88 8.69 -34.44
CA ALA A 304 -10.17 7.74 -35.49
C ALA A 304 -8.86 7.48 -36.25
N PRO A 305 -8.49 6.21 -36.52
CA PRO A 305 -7.33 5.94 -37.34
C PRO A 305 -7.51 6.69 -38.66
N ARG A 306 -6.53 7.54 -39.01
CA ARG A 306 -6.52 8.20 -40.32
C ARG A 306 -6.59 7.09 -41.37
N PRO A 307 -7.55 7.15 -42.32
CA PRO A 307 -7.52 6.22 -43.44
C PRO A 307 -6.18 6.40 -44.16
N SER A 308 -5.45 5.28 -44.31
CA SER A 308 -4.22 5.15 -45.10
C SER A 308 -4.50 5.31 -46.59
#